data_AF-A0A9E0QFV6-F1
#
_entry.id   AF-A0A9E0QFV6-F1
#
_cell.length_a   1.000
_cell.length_b   1.000
_cell.length_c   1.000
_cell.angle_alpha   90.00
_cell.angle_beta   90.00
_cell.angle_gamma   90.00
#
_symmetry.space_group_name_H-M   'P 1'
#
loop_
_entity.id
_entity.type
_entity.pdbx_description
1 polymer ?
#
loop_
_entity_poly.entity_id
_entity_poly.type
_entity_poly.pdbx_seq_one_letter_code
_entity_poly.pdbx_strand_id
1 'polypeptide(L)'
;MKKFPTKADLRTELQNQIDDYTRQGGEIDQVPRGLSGRINPNESLQTPLFDGPKTNRTPIPEVVAALDSRQKKTGAKKPAEKRRREKVIYDDFGEPLRKVWVDE
;
A
#
# COMPACT_ATOMS: atom_id res chain seq x y z
N MET A 1 -29.17 -19.30 7.03
CA MET A 1 -28.34 -18.26 6.37
C MET A 1 -27.51 -18.93 5.29
N LYS A 2 -27.52 -18.40 4.06
CA LYS A 2 -26.68 -18.93 2.98
C LYS A 2 -25.23 -18.60 3.32
N LYS A 3 -24.39 -19.62 3.53
CA LYS A 3 -22.98 -19.40 3.84
C LYS A 3 -22.31 -18.80 2.61
N PHE A 4 -21.61 -17.69 2.79
CA PHE A 4 -20.78 -17.13 1.73
C PHE A 4 -19.58 -18.05 1.51
N PRO A 5 -19.18 -18.29 0.26
CA PRO A 5 -18.03 -19.13 -0.03
C PRO A 5 -16.77 -18.51 0.56
N THR A 6 -15.93 -19.35 1.15
CA THR A 6 -14.61 -18.95 1.62
C THR A 6 -13.63 -18.88 0.46
N LYS A 7 -12.45 -18.28 0.69
CA LYS A 7 -11.37 -18.27 -0.30
C LYS A 7 -10.89 -19.68 -0.66
N ALA A 8 -11.01 -20.64 0.25
CA ALA A 8 -10.67 -22.04 -0.03
C ALA A 8 -11.70 -22.64 -0.99
N ASP A 9 -12.99 -22.41 -0.75
CA ASP A 9 -14.07 -22.90 -1.62
C ASP A 9 -13.92 -22.36 -3.05
N LEU A 10 -13.62 -21.06 -3.19
CA LEU A 10 -13.37 -20.44 -4.50
C LEU A 10 -12.17 -21.03 -5.24
N ARG A 11 -11.11 -21.45 -4.53
CA ARG A 11 -9.94 -22.10 -5.15
C ARG A 11 -10.30 -23.49 -5.66
N THR A 12 -11.05 -24.26 -4.88
CA THR A 12 -11.51 -25.59 -5.28
C THR A 12 -12.43 -25.50 -6.49
N GLU A 13 -13.35 -24.54 -6.49
CA GLU A 13 -14.25 -24.30 -7.63
C GLU A 13 -13.47 -23.95 -8.90
N LEU A 14 -12.50 -23.03 -8.82
CA LEU A 14 -11.66 -22.66 -9.95
C LEU A 14 -10.86 -23.86 -10.49
N GLN A 15 -10.32 -24.70 -9.62
CA GLN A 15 -9.59 -25.89 -10.04
C GLN A 15 -10.50 -26.87 -10.78
N ASN A 16 -11.70 -27.12 -10.26
CA ASN A 16 -12.67 -28.01 -10.91
C ASN A 16 -13.03 -27.50 -12.32
N GLN A 17 -13.24 -26.19 -12.48
CA GLN A 17 -13.54 -25.58 -13.78
C GLN A 17 -12.38 -25.77 -14.78
N ILE A 18 -11.14 -25.61 -14.34
CA ILE A 18 -9.95 -25.84 -15.17
C ILE A 18 -9.85 -27.31 -15.58
N ASP A 19 -10.07 -28.23 -14.65
CA ASP A 19 -10.00 -29.66 -14.91
C ASP A 19 -11.09 -30.12 -15.88
N ASP A 20 -12.31 -29.60 -15.73
CA ASP A 20 -13.44 -29.88 -16.62
C ASP A 20 -13.18 -29.38 -18.04
N TYR A 21 -12.67 -28.16 -18.18
CA TYR A 21 -12.30 -27.59 -19.47
C TYR A 21 -11.19 -28.40 -20.16
N THR A 22 -10.16 -28.80 -19.40
CA THR A 22 -9.05 -29.61 -19.91
C THR A 22 -9.53 -31.00 -20.36
N ARG A 23 -10.44 -31.63 -19.58
CA ARG A 23 -10.97 -32.97 -19.89
C ARG A 23 -11.84 -32.99 -21.14
N GLN A 24 -12.51 -31.89 -21.46
CA GLN A 24 -13.29 -31.73 -22.69
C GLN A 24 -12.41 -31.49 -23.93
N GLY A 25 -11.08 -31.47 -23.78
CA GLY A 25 -10.13 -31.25 -24.86
C GLY A 25 -9.85 -29.76 -25.12
N GLY A 26 -10.17 -28.88 -24.17
CA GLY A 26 -9.79 -27.47 -24.23
C GLY A 26 -8.28 -27.29 -24.06
N GLU A 27 -7.70 -26.36 -24.82
CA GLU A 27 -6.30 -25.98 -24.71
C GLU A 27 -6.16 -24.74 -23.80
N ILE A 28 -5.15 -24.74 -22.92
CA ILE A 28 -4.87 -23.62 -22.00
C ILE A 28 -3.69 -22.81 -22.53
N ASP A 29 -3.96 -21.58 -22.91
CA ASP A 29 -2.93 -20.61 -23.30
C ASP A 29 -2.12 -20.17 -22.06
N GLN A 30 -0.84 -20.56 -22.03
CA GLN A 30 0.08 -20.13 -20.98
C GLN A 30 0.70 -18.76 -21.30
N VAL A 31 0.25 -17.72 -20.61
CA VAL A 31 0.82 -16.38 -20.73
C VAL A 31 1.99 -16.21 -19.74
N PRO A 32 3.20 -15.87 -20.22
CA PRO A 32 4.34 -15.57 -19.35
C PRO A 32 4.04 -14.48 -18.30
N ARG A 33 4.56 -14.69 -17.09
CA ARG A 33 4.46 -13.70 -16.01
C ARG A 33 5.15 -12.40 -16.41
N GLY A 34 4.51 -11.27 -16.14
CA GLY A 34 5.05 -9.94 -16.45
C GLY A 34 4.64 -9.38 -17.80
N LEU A 35 3.94 -10.14 -18.64
CA LEU A 35 3.28 -9.59 -19.82
C LEU A 35 1.99 -8.90 -19.39
N SER A 36 1.85 -7.62 -19.74
CA SER A 36 0.57 -6.93 -19.61
C SER A 36 -0.43 -7.52 -20.63
N GLY A 37 -1.69 -7.69 -20.26
CA GLY A 37 -2.78 -8.06 -21.19
C GLY A 37 -3.15 -6.95 -22.18
N ARG A 38 -2.21 -6.07 -22.52
CA ARG A 38 -2.39 -4.99 -23.50
C ARG A 38 -2.05 -5.54 -24.88
N ILE A 39 -2.73 -5.02 -25.90
CA ILE A 39 -2.42 -5.32 -27.30
C ILE A 39 -0.96 -4.97 -27.62
N ASN A 40 -0.43 -3.88 -27.02
CA ASN A 40 0.96 -3.45 -27.15
C ASN A 40 1.66 -3.42 -25.78
N PRO A 41 2.29 -4.52 -25.32
CA PRO A 41 2.93 -4.60 -24.01
C PRO A 41 4.21 -3.77 -23.88
N ASN A 42 4.92 -3.56 -24.98
CA ASN A 42 6.22 -2.88 -25.03
C ASN A 42 6.11 -1.37 -25.27
N GLU A 43 4.91 -0.88 -25.61
CA GLU A 43 4.68 0.54 -25.81
C GLU A 43 4.46 1.24 -24.47
N SER A 44 4.85 2.51 -24.40
CA SER A 44 4.53 3.34 -23.25
C SER A 44 3.01 3.41 -23.08
N LEU A 45 2.56 3.48 -21.83
CA LEU A 45 1.16 3.76 -21.54
C LEU A 45 0.83 5.12 -22.17
N GLN A 46 -0.05 5.13 -23.17
CA GLN A 46 -0.67 6.37 -23.61
C GLN A 46 -1.46 6.92 -22.42
N THR A 47 -0.84 7.86 -21.71
CA THR A 47 -1.55 8.62 -20.69
C THR A 47 -2.60 9.40 -21.45
N PRO A 48 -3.90 9.25 -21.17
CA PRO A 48 -4.88 10.12 -21.79
C PRO A 48 -4.48 11.54 -21.40
N LEU A 49 -3.99 12.29 -22.37
CA LEU A 49 -3.78 13.71 -22.20
C LEU A 49 -5.18 14.27 -21.99
N PHE A 50 -5.40 14.89 -20.83
CA PHE A 50 -6.71 15.46 -20.49
C PHE A 50 -6.94 16.70 -21.38
N ASP A 51 -7.17 16.47 -22.67
CA ASP A 51 -7.33 17.47 -23.72
C ASP A 51 -8.78 17.94 -23.86
N GLY A 52 -9.67 17.37 -23.06
CA GLY A 52 -11.07 17.77 -22.99
C GLY A 52 -11.21 19.21 -22.50
N PRO A 53 -12.25 19.94 -22.95
CA PRO A 53 -12.54 21.28 -22.44
C PRO A 53 -12.70 21.24 -20.92
N LYS A 54 -12.20 22.28 -20.24
CA LYS A 54 -12.32 22.39 -18.77
C LYS A 54 -13.79 22.30 -18.37
N THR A 55 -14.12 21.26 -17.60
CA THR A 55 -15.48 21.10 -17.06
C THR A 55 -15.69 22.09 -15.92
N ASN A 56 -16.81 22.84 -15.98
CA ASN A 56 -17.23 23.67 -14.86
C ASN A 56 -17.67 22.76 -13.71
N ARG A 57 -16.93 22.81 -12.60
CA ARG A 57 -17.28 22.09 -11.37
C ARG A 57 -17.85 23.07 -10.36
N THR A 58 -18.92 22.67 -9.68
CA THR A 58 -19.44 23.42 -8.54
C THR A 58 -18.51 23.21 -7.34
N PRO A 59 -17.88 24.27 -6.79
CA PRO A 59 -17.06 24.12 -5.61
C PRO A 59 -17.94 23.76 -4.40
N ILE A 60 -17.59 22.70 -3.68
CA ILE A 60 -18.26 22.29 -2.44
C ILE A 60 -17.24 22.43 -1.30
N PRO A 61 -17.10 23.63 -0.72
CA PRO A 61 -16.04 23.93 0.25
C PRO A 61 -16.16 23.10 1.54
N GLU A 62 -17.37 22.72 1.94
CA GLU A 62 -17.61 21.87 3.13
C GLU A 62 -16.96 20.49 2.99
N VAL A 63 -17.10 19.85 1.82
CA VAL A 63 -16.51 18.52 1.55
C VAL A 63 -14.98 18.61 1.51
N VAL A 64 -14.45 19.68 0.91
CA VAL A 64 -12.99 19.93 0.89
C VAL A 64 -12.48 20.11 2.32
N ALA A 65 -13.15 20.91 3.13
CA ALA A 65 -12.78 21.11 4.53
C ALA A 65 -12.83 19.82 5.36
N ALA A 66 -13.81 18.95 5.09
CA ALA A 66 -13.93 17.63 5.74
C ALA A 66 -12.77 16.69 5.34
N LEU A 67 -12.36 16.68 4.07
CA LEU A 67 -11.22 15.91 3.58
C LEU A 67 -9.90 16.40 4.17
N ASP A 68 -9.66 17.72 4.18
CA ASP A 68 -8.45 18.32 4.76
C ASP A 68 -8.35 18.02 6.26
N SER A 69 -9.47 18.10 6.97
CA SER A 69 -9.54 17.76 8.40
C SER A 69 -9.24 16.28 8.65
N ARG A 70 -9.63 15.39 7.74
CA ARG A 70 -9.28 13.96 7.80
C ARG A 70 -7.78 13.73 7.61
N GLN A 71 -7.17 14.42 6.64
CA GLN A 71 -5.74 14.29 6.35
C GLN A 71 -4.84 14.85 7.46
N LYS A 72 -5.25 15.96 8.09
CA LYS A 72 -4.50 16.55 9.23
C LYS A 72 -4.43 15.60 10.43
N LYS A 73 -5.47 14.80 10.68
CA LYS A 73 -5.52 13.84 11.80
C LYS A 73 -4.53 12.67 11.65
N THR A 74 -4.17 12.29 10.42
CA THR A 74 -3.22 11.20 10.17
C THR A 74 -1.75 11.62 10.33
N GLY A 75 -1.48 12.93 10.40
CA GLY A 75 -0.13 13.51 10.45
C GLY A 75 0.30 14.05 11.82
N ALA A 76 -0.49 13.87 12.87
CA ALA A 76 -0.06 14.24 14.22
C ALA A 76 1.20 13.41 14.56
N LYS A 77 2.37 14.06 14.50
CA LYS A 77 3.62 13.48 14.97
C LYS A 77 3.35 13.04 16.41
N LYS A 78 3.37 11.73 16.67
CA LYS A 78 3.34 11.23 18.05
C LYS A 78 4.45 11.98 18.79
N PRO A 79 4.19 12.51 20.00
CA PRO A 79 5.24 13.15 20.78
C PRO A 79 6.42 12.18 20.80
N ALA A 80 7.59 12.68 20.41
CA ALA A 80 8.80 11.86 20.38
C ALA A 80 8.99 11.33 21.80
N GLU A 81 8.88 10.01 21.95
CA GLU A 81 9.09 9.37 23.23
C GLU A 81 10.53 9.68 23.66
N LYS A 82 10.68 10.23 24.87
CA LYS A 82 11.99 10.56 25.46
C LYS A 82 12.77 9.27 25.60
N ARG A 83 13.68 9.01 24.65
CA ARG A 83 14.50 7.80 24.65
C ARG A 83 15.65 7.99 25.63
N ARG A 84 15.85 6.99 26.47
CA ARG A 84 17.06 6.89 27.30
C ARG A 84 18.30 6.96 26.41
N ARG A 85 19.18 7.92 26.69
CA ARG A 85 20.50 7.99 26.05
C ARG A 85 21.58 7.59 27.04
N GLU A 86 22.56 6.86 26.56
CA GLU A 86 23.77 6.54 27.33
C GLU A 86 24.67 7.77 27.36
N LYS A 87 24.97 8.27 28.56
CA LYS A 87 25.90 9.39 28.78
C LYS A 87 27.12 8.87 29.53
N VAL A 88 28.31 9.12 28.98
CA VAL A 88 29.58 8.85 29.65
C VAL A 88 29.86 9.99 30.64
N ILE A 89 30.15 9.63 31.89
CA ILE A 89 30.64 10.55 32.91
C ILE A 89 32.16 10.54 32.84
N TYR A 90 32.75 11.73 32.77
CA TYR A 90 34.19 11.93 32.73
C TYR A 90 34.66 12.52 34.06
N ASP A 91 35.88 12.15 34.48
CA ASP A 91 36.56 12.75 35.62
C ASP A 91 37.10 14.15 35.31
N ASP A 92 37.63 14.86 36.31
CA ASP A 92 38.21 16.21 36.17
C ASP A 92 39.39 16.26 35.18
N PHE A 93 39.99 15.10 34.88
CA PHE A 93 41.04 14.93 33.86
C PHE A 93 40.52 14.43 32.50
N GLY A 94 39.22 14.26 32.32
CA GLY A 94 38.60 13.85 31.05
C GLY A 94 38.62 12.36 30.76
N GLU A 95 39.00 11.52 31.73
CA GLU A 95 38.97 10.06 31.60
C GLU A 95 37.54 9.52 31.83
N PRO A 96 37.07 8.56 31.01
CA PRO A 96 35.71 8.02 31.13
C PRO A 96 35.59 7.11 32.36
N LEU A 97 34.80 7.55 33.35
CA LEU A 97 34.58 6.80 34.59
C LEU A 97 33.49 5.73 34.43
N ARG A 98 32.31 6.12 33.93
CA ARG A 98 31.17 5.21 33.78
C ARG A 98 30.12 5.71 32.80
N LYS A 99 29.34 4.77 32.28
CA LYS A 99 28.16 5.03 31.44
C LYS A 99 26.88 4.99 32.26
N VAL A 100 26.04 6.01 32.14
CA VAL A 100 24.75 6.11 32.83
C VAL A 100 23.66 6.37 31.81
N TRP A 101 22.54 5.68 31.92
CA TRP A 101 21.34 5.95 31.13
C TRP A 101 20.60 7.15 31.72
N VAL A 102 20.38 8.19 30.91
CA VAL A 102 19.65 9.40 31.31
C VAL A 102 18.37 9.50 30.48
N ASP A 103 17.24 9.68 31.17
CA ASP A 103 15.96 10.06 30.58
C ASP A 103 16.02 11.56 30.23
N GLU A 104 15.84 11.92 28.94
CA GLU A 104 15.76 13.33 28.51
C GLU A 104 14.39 13.94 28.81
#